data_AF-A0A7W1IBZ1-F1
#
_entry.id   AF-A0A7W1IBZ1-F1
#
_cell.length_a   1.000
_cell.length_b   1.000
_cell.length_c   1.000
_cell.angle_alpha   90.00
_cell.angle_beta   90.00
_cell.angle_gamma   90.00
#
_symmetry.space_group_name_H-M   'P 1'
#
loop_
_entity.id
_entity.type
_entity.pdbx_description
1 polymer ?
#
loop_
_entity_poly.entity_id
_entity_poly.type
_entity_poly.pdbx_seq_one_letter_code
_entity_poly.pdbx_strand_id
1 'polypeptide(L)'
;MPHTRLPFPLLFLVLQLACAAQKADPDFAPPNHVPAYTSSGPTVCIDAGHNNAHTAEGLYRPFAATMERDGYQVISQDAHVDSTILGKCAVYVSVNAAGGRTYKLFGLNLPTKSRERRHLSAFSPDEIIAIRNWVERGGSMLLVADHHPFGLAAATLSTALGVEMGGGFTEAANSGAFNSRDRSQLLFSRENGLLGNHPILSGRNAAENVARVETFTG
;
A
#
# COMPACT_ATOMS: atom_id res chain seq x y z
N MET A 1 -45.37 46.87 -11.08
CA MET A 1 -43.97 46.44 -10.93
C MET A 1 -43.95 45.09 -10.24
N PRO A 2 -43.65 43.97 -10.92
CA PRO A 2 -43.56 42.69 -10.25
C PRO A 2 -42.13 42.47 -9.72
N HIS A 3 -42.01 42.16 -8.44
CA HIS A 3 -40.77 41.69 -7.83
C HIS A 3 -40.54 40.23 -8.23
N THR A 4 -39.57 39.99 -9.11
CA THR A 4 -39.01 38.67 -9.40
C THR A 4 -38.24 38.21 -8.17
N ARG A 5 -38.87 37.39 -7.31
CA ARG A 5 -38.16 36.62 -6.29
C ARG A 5 -37.47 35.45 -7.00
N LEU A 6 -36.14 35.48 -7.06
CA LEU A 6 -35.35 34.30 -7.44
C LEU A 6 -35.72 33.14 -6.48
N PRO A 7 -36.00 31.93 -7.00
CA PRO A 7 -36.25 30.79 -6.14
C PRO A 7 -34.96 30.41 -5.41
N PHE A 8 -35.08 30.29 -4.09
CA PHE A 8 -34.04 29.91 -3.15
C PHE A 8 -33.93 28.37 -2.96
N PRO A 9 -33.81 27.53 -4.01
CA PRO A 9 -33.26 26.19 -3.81
C PRO A 9 -32.15 25.87 -4.82
N LEU A 10 -31.19 26.77 -5.01
CA LEU A 10 -29.96 26.45 -5.76
C LEU A 10 -28.68 26.54 -4.92
N LEU A 11 -28.79 26.91 -3.64
CA LEU A 11 -27.63 27.07 -2.74
C LEU A 11 -27.47 25.95 -1.69
N PHE A 12 -28.35 24.94 -1.68
CA PHE A 12 -28.32 23.85 -0.70
C PHE A 12 -28.01 22.46 -1.27
N LEU A 13 -27.55 22.37 -2.53
CA LEU A 13 -27.11 21.12 -3.16
C LEU A 13 -25.65 21.21 -3.63
N VAL A 14 -24.76 21.78 -2.83
CA VAL A 14 -23.31 21.84 -3.13
C VAL A 14 -22.45 21.19 -2.03
N LEU A 15 -23.03 20.67 -0.95
CA LEU A 15 -22.24 20.29 0.23
C LEU A 15 -22.41 18.84 0.72
N GLN A 16 -22.60 17.87 -0.18
CA GLN A 16 -22.50 16.44 0.18
C GLN A 16 -21.75 15.56 -0.84
N LEU A 17 -20.84 16.14 -1.63
CA LEU A 17 -19.80 15.34 -2.29
C LEU A 17 -18.68 15.02 -1.27
N ALA A 18 -19.03 14.27 -0.22
CA ALA A 18 -18.02 13.61 0.60
C ALA A 18 -17.45 12.45 -0.23
N CYS A 19 -16.45 12.75 -1.07
CA CYS A 19 -15.57 11.71 -1.60
C CYS A 19 -14.89 11.05 -0.40
N ALA A 20 -15.35 9.87 0.00
CA ALA A 20 -14.64 9.03 0.95
C ALA A 20 -13.33 8.58 0.31
N ALA A 21 -12.27 9.37 0.48
CA ALA A 21 -10.93 8.98 0.11
C ALA A 21 -10.38 7.99 1.14
N GLN A 22 -9.57 7.03 0.69
CA GLN A 22 -8.76 6.23 1.62
C GLN A 22 -7.96 7.17 2.53
N LYS A 23 -8.01 6.89 3.83
CA LYS A 23 -7.31 7.64 4.86
C LYS A 23 -6.60 6.62 5.74
N ALA A 24 -5.31 6.82 5.97
CA ALA A 24 -4.61 6.08 7.01
C ALA A 24 -5.18 6.47 8.38
N ASP A 25 -5.22 5.53 9.31
CA ASP A 25 -5.43 5.84 10.72
C ASP A 25 -4.09 6.28 11.34
N PRO A 26 -3.85 7.59 11.52
CA PRO A 26 -2.55 8.06 12.01
C PRO A 26 -2.33 7.70 13.48
N ASP A 27 -3.38 7.35 14.21
CA ASP A 27 -3.35 7.05 15.63
C ASP A 27 -3.26 5.54 15.90
N PHE A 28 -3.18 4.72 14.84
CA PHE A 28 -2.99 3.28 14.95
C PHE A 28 -1.67 2.95 15.65
N ALA A 29 -1.77 2.51 16.90
CA ALA A 29 -0.65 2.16 17.76
C ALA A 29 -0.95 0.85 18.51
N PRO A 30 -0.88 -0.32 17.84
CA PRO A 30 -1.13 -1.60 18.49
C PRO A 30 -0.09 -1.85 19.59
N PRO A 31 -0.41 -2.49 20.71
CA PRO A 31 0.57 -2.78 21.75
C PRO A 31 1.80 -3.50 21.18
N ASN A 32 3.00 -2.98 21.49
CA ASN A 32 4.27 -3.67 21.20
C ASN A 32 5.03 -3.83 22.51
N HIS A 33 4.88 -5.00 23.14
CA HIS A 33 5.47 -5.25 24.45
C HIS A 33 6.96 -5.65 24.36
N VAL A 34 7.37 -6.23 23.23
CA VAL A 34 8.74 -6.72 23.01
C VAL A 34 9.18 -6.36 21.59
N PRO A 35 9.90 -5.25 21.39
CA PRO A 35 10.34 -4.86 20.06
C PRO A 35 11.28 -5.92 19.47
N ALA A 36 11.28 -6.07 18.15
CA ALA A 36 12.28 -6.89 17.44
C ALA A 36 13.71 -6.42 17.67
N TYR A 37 13.92 -5.11 17.76
CA TYR A 37 15.23 -4.53 18.00
C TYR A 37 15.14 -3.49 19.13
N THR A 38 16.03 -3.58 20.11
CA THR A 38 16.09 -2.61 21.23
C THR A 38 17.01 -1.43 20.93
N SER A 39 17.92 -1.58 19.96
CA SER A 39 18.80 -0.51 19.46
C SER A 39 19.37 -0.89 18.09
N SER A 40 19.60 0.10 17.23
CA SER A 40 20.28 -0.06 15.92
C SER A 40 19.65 -1.14 15.02
N GLY A 41 18.32 -1.23 14.99
CA GLY A 41 17.63 -2.16 14.10
C GLY A 41 17.88 -1.86 12.63
N PRO A 42 17.62 -2.84 11.75
CA PRO A 42 17.87 -2.72 10.33
C PRO A 42 17.01 -1.64 9.67
N THR A 43 17.48 -1.11 8.55
CA THR A 43 16.81 -0.05 7.81
C THR A 43 15.75 -0.61 6.85
N VAL A 44 14.54 -0.11 6.96
CA VAL A 44 13.43 -0.33 6.02
C VAL A 44 13.27 0.92 5.18
N CYS A 45 13.58 0.81 3.90
CA CYS A 45 13.40 1.90 2.94
C CYS A 45 12.03 1.78 2.31
N ILE A 46 11.15 2.76 2.53
CA ILE A 46 9.81 2.81 1.93
C ILE A 46 9.86 3.77 0.75
N ASP A 47 9.49 3.26 -0.42
CA ASP A 47 9.40 4.00 -1.67
C ASP A 47 8.48 5.22 -1.56
N ALA A 48 8.96 6.36 -2.04
CA ALA A 48 8.24 7.61 -2.25
C ALA A 48 8.54 8.24 -3.62
N GLY A 49 9.35 7.57 -4.46
CA GLY A 49 9.82 8.07 -5.75
C GLY A 49 8.88 7.74 -6.93
N HIS A 50 8.02 6.73 -6.79
CA HIS A 50 7.31 6.13 -7.93
C HIS A 50 5.81 6.42 -7.98
N ASN A 51 5.40 7.67 -7.70
CA ASN A 51 4.01 8.14 -7.77
C ASN A 51 3.00 7.34 -6.93
N ASN A 52 3.47 6.61 -5.93
CA ASN A 52 2.66 5.90 -4.96
C ASN A 52 2.13 6.84 -3.87
N ALA A 53 0.94 6.53 -3.33
CA ALA A 53 0.38 7.24 -2.17
C ALA A 53 0.75 6.56 -0.84
N HIS A 54 1.21 5.31 -0.90
CA HIS A 54 1.59 4.49 0.25
C HIS A 54 3.07 4.69 0.56
N THR A 55 3.42 5.90 1.01
CA THR A 55 4.76 6.26 1.50
C THR A 55 4.80 6.19 3.03
N ALA A 56 5.99 6.34 3.63
CA ALA A 56 6.16 6.38 5.09
C ALA A 56 5.36 7.51 5.76
N GLU A 57 5.21 8.66 5.08
CA GLU A 57 4.43 9.80 5.56
C GLU A 57 2.98 9.79 5.05
N GLY A 58 2.69 8.94 4.06
CA GLY A 58 1.41 8.86 3.37
C GLY A 58 0.47 7.80 3.95
N LEU A 59 -0.22 7.08 3.05
CA LEU A 59 -1.20 6.06 3.44
C LEU A 59 -0.58 4.85 4.16
N TYR A 60 0.75 4.69 4.09
CA TYR A 60 1.49 3.61 4.75
C TYR A 60 2.13 4.05 6.07
N ARG A 61 1.82 5.25 6.57
CA ARG A 61 2.30 5.73 7.88
C ARG A 61 2.04 4.76 9.04
N PRO A 62 0.90 4.07 9.16
CA PRO A 62 0.69 3.11 10.24
C PRO A 62 1.70 1.95 10.21
N PHE A 63 2.08 1.50 9.01
CA PHE A 63 3.13 0.50 8.83
C PHE A 63 4.49 1.06 9.27
N ALA A 64 4.87 2.25 8.77
CA ALA A 64 6.12 2.91 9.17
C ALA A 64 6.23 3.07 10.69
N ALA A 65 5.20 3.61 11.34
CA ALA A 65 5.14 3.78 12.79
C ALA A 65 5.21 2.45 13.56
N THR A 66 4.62 1.37 12.99
CA THR A 66 4.72 0.03 13.58
C THR A 66 6.16 -0.49 13.51
N MET A 67 6.83 -0.35 12.36
CA MET A 67 8.23 -0.76 12.19
C MET A 67 9.17 0.03 13.12
N GLU A 68 9.00 1.35 13.22
CA GLU A 68 9.79 2.20 14.12
C GLU A 68 9.61 1.78 15.58
N ARG A 69 8.37 1.52 16.01
CA ARG A 69 8.08 1.04 17.36
C ARG A 69 8.60 -0.37 17.62
N ASP A 70 8.84 -1.15 16.58
CA ASP A 70 9.46 -2.47 16.65
C ASP A 70 11.00 -2.42 16.56
N GLY A 71 11.56 -1.20 16.53
CA GLY A 71 12.99 -0.93 16.64
C GLY A 71 13.73 -0.83 15.32
N TYR A 72 13.03 -0.88 14.19
CA TYR A 72 13.61 -0.66 12.87
C TYR A 72 13.87 0.82 12.63
N GLN A 73 14.82 1.11 11.74
CA GLN A 73 14.99 2.45 11.17
C GLN A 73 14.14 2.55 9.91
N VAL A 74 13.26 3.54 9.80
CA VAL A 74 12.45 3.73 8.59
C VAL A 74 12.96 4.94 7.82
N ILE A 75 13.14 4.79 6.51
CA ILE A 75 13.55 5.86 5.60
C ILE A 75 12.52 5.96 4.48
N SER A 76 11.98 7.15 4.26
CA SER A 76 11.23 7.48 3.05
C SER A 76 12.21 7.76 1.90
N GLN A 77 12.12 6.99 0.83
CA GLN A 77 13.08 7.01 -0.28
C GLN A 77 12.43 7.57 -1.54
N ASP A 78 12.79 8.80 -1.93
CA ASP A 78 12.29 9.48 -3.13
C ASP A 78 13.31 9.60 -4.27
N ALA A 79 14.56 9.23 -4.04
CA ALA A 79 15.63 9.24 -5.03
C ALA A 79 15.54 8.04 -5.97
N HIS A 80 16.20 8.19 -7.12
CA HIS A 80 16.39 7.12 -8.09
C HIS A 80 17.04 5.89 -7.43
N VAL A 81 16.48 4.70 -7.69
CA VAL A 81 16.92 3.49 -7.00
C VAL A 81 18.16 2.90 -7.68
N ASP A 82 19.30 3.02 -7.00
CA ASP A 82 20.57 2.44 -7.43
C ASP A 82 21.20 1.57 -6.32
N SER A 83 22.39 1.03 -6.57
CA SER A 83 23.12 0.24 -5.58
C SER A 83 23.51 1.02 -4.32
N THR A 84 23.68 2.34 -4.42
CA THR A 84 24.00 3.21 -3.28
C THR A 84 22.81 3.34 -2.33
N ILE A 85 21.61 3.50 -2.90
CA ILE A 85 20.37 3.50 -2.15
C ILE A 85 20.12 2.13 -1.54
N LEU A 86 20.15 1.07 -2.34
CA LEU A 86 19.84 -0.29 -1.90
C LEU A 86 20.84 -0.80 -0.86
N GLY A 87 22.11 -0.38 -0.91
CA GLY A 87 23.13 -0.73 0.09
C GLY A 87 22.85 -0.19 1.50
N LYS A 88 21.93 0.77 1.65
CA LYS A 88 21.50 1.31 2.94
C LYS A 88 20.29 0.57 3.52
N CYS A 89 19.62 -0.25 2.71
CA CYS A 89 18.36 -0.89 3.04
C CYS A 89 18.60 -2.35 3.41
N ALA A 90 18.02 -2.80 4.52
CA ALA A 90 17.84 -4.24 4.77
C ALA A 90 16.63 -4.77 4.00
N VAL A 91 15.57 -3.97 3.92
CA VAL A 91 14.37 -4.24 3.11
C VAL A 91 13.98 -2.99 2.33
N TYR A 92 13.67 -3.16 1.05
CA TYR A 92 13.04 -2.12 0.23
C TYR A 92 11.55 -2.41 0.07
N VAL A 93 10.69 -1.47 0.40
CA VAL A 93 9.24 -1.61 0.41
C VAL A 93 8.65 -0.68 -0.63
N SER A 94 7.96 -1.22 -1.63
CA SER A 94 7.19 -0.43 -2.59
C SER A 94 5.75 -0.92 -2.65
N VAL A 95 4.82 0.01 -2.51
CA VAL A 95 3.39 -0.27 -2.40
C VAL A 95 2.66 0.60 -3.39
N ASN A 96 2.02 -0.02 -4.38
CA ASN A 96 1.22 0.66 -5.39
C ASN A 96 1.98 1.77 -6.15
N ALA A 97 3.22 1.48 -6.52
CA ALA A 97 3.99 2.30 -7.47
C ALA A 97 3.26 2.40 -8.82
N ALA A 98 3.39 3.55 -9.49
CA ALA A 98 2.72 3.82 -10.75
C ALA A 98 3.62 4.61 -11.71
N GLY A 99 3.57 4.28 -13.01
CA GLY A 99 4.35 4.99 -14.04
C GLY A 99 3.88 6.42 -14.34
N GLY A 100 2.82 6.89 -13.68
CA GLY A 100 2.23 8.21 -13.92
C GLY A 100 1.72 8.87 -12.66
N ARG A 101 1.82 10.20 -12.60
CA ARG A 101 1.34 10.99 -11.46
C ARG A 101 -0.15 11.24 -11.55
N THR A 102 -0.82 11.15 -10.40
CA THR A 102 -2.19 11.66 -10.25
C THR A 102 -2.15 13.03 -9.58
N TYR A 103 -2.67 14.04 -10.26
CA TYR A 103 -2.94 15.34 -9.66
C TYR A 103 -4.35 15.35 -9.06
N LYS A 104 -4.51 15.98 -7.90
CA LYS A 104 -5.81 16.12 -7.24
C LYS A 104 -6.17 17.59 -7.10
N LEU A 105 -7.44 17.92 -7.31
CA LEU A 105 -8.02 19.23 -7.02
C LEU A 105 -9.28 19.01 -6.17
N PHE A 106 -9.34 19.59 -4.98
CA PHE A 106 -10.43 19.35 -4.01
C PHE A 106 -10.72 17.87 -3.75
N GLY A 107 -9.67 17.04 -3.66
CA GLY A 107 -9.78 15.58 -3.44
C GLY A 107 -10.14 14.76 -4.69
N LEU A 108 -10.50 15.41 -5.81
CA LEU A 108 -10.85 14.75 -7.06
C LEU A 108 -9.62 14.57 -7.94
N ASN A 109 -9.49 13.38 -8.54
CA ASN A 109 -8.40 13.09 -9.48
C ASN A 109 -8.62 13.86 -10.79
N LEU A 110 -7.61 14.61 -11.24
CA LEU A 110 -7.65 15.34 -12.50
C LEU A 110 -7.39 14.42 -13.70
N PRO A 111 -8.15 14.57 -14.80
CA PRO A 111 -7.91 13.84 -16.05
C PRO A 111 -6.71 14.45 -16.78
N THR A 112 -5.51 13.94 -16.49
CA THR A 112 -4.27 14.39 -17.13
C THR A 112 -3.63 13.27 -17.94
N LYS A 113 -2.83 13.62 -18.96
CA LYS A 113 -2.05 12.63 -19.73
C LYS A 113 -1.13 11.77 -18.85
N SER A 114 -0.64 12.32 -17.73
CA SER A 114 0.16 11.56 -16.77
C SER A 114 -0.66 10.49 -16.06
N ARG A 115 -1.94 10.78 -15.75
CA ARG A 115 -2.86 9.81 -15.14
C ARG A 115 -3.18 8.64 -16.07
N GLU A 116 -3.26 8.87 -17.37
CA GLU A 116 -3.50 7.82 -18.37
C GLU A 116 -2.31 6.83 -18.45
N ARG A 117 -1.10 7.28 -18.09
CA ARG A 117 0.14 6.49 -18.11
C ARG A 117 0.42 5.71 -16.82
N ARG A 118 -0.49 5.71 -15.86
CA ARG A 118 -0.26 5.06 -14.56
C ARG A 118 0.03 3.56 -14.63
N HIS A 119 -0.45 2.89 -15.69
CA HIS A 119 -0.26 1.48 -15.94
C HIS A 119 1.11 1.14 -16.55
N LEU A 120 1.86 2.15 -17.04
CA LEU A 120 3.22 1.95 -17.53
C LEU A 120 4.14 1.58 -16.37
N SER A 121 5.27 0.94 -16.69
CA SER A 121 6.28 0.55 -15.69
C SER A 121 6.58 1.70 -14.75
N ALA A 122 6.42 1.45 -13.45
CA ALA A 122 6.70 2.44 -12.43
C ALA A 122 8.20 2.71 -12.31
N PHE A 123 9.01 1.67 -12.51
CA PHE A 123 10.47 1.69 -12.39
C PHE A 123 11.12 1.79 -13.76
N SER A 124 12.26 2.49 -13.82
CA SER A 124 13.10 2.55 -15.01
C SER A 124 13.81 1.21 -15.25
N PRO A 125 14.31 0.96 -16.49
CA PRO A 125 15.12 -0.22 -16.76
C PRO A 125 16.34 -0.35 -15.84
N ASP A 126 17.01 0.76 -15.53
CA ASP A 126 18.21 0.78 -14.68
C ASP A 126 17.87 0.44 -13.22
N GLU A 127 16.74 0.95 -12.70
CA GLU A 127 16.24 0.62 -11.36
C GLU A 127 15.90 -0.87 -11.26
N ILE A 128 15.22 -1.40 -12.27
CA ILE A 128 14.86 -2.82 -12.34
C ILE A 128 16.12 -3.69 -12.31
N ILE A 129 17.15 -3.33 -13.09
CA ILE A 129 18.43 -4.04 -13.09
C ILE A 129 19.11 -3.94 -11.71
N ALA A 130 19.13 -2.75 -11.10
CA ALA A 130 19.73 -2.55 -9.78
C ALA A 130 19.04 -3.37 -8.69
N ILE A 131 17.70 -3.33 -8.63
CA ILE A 131 16.89 -4.07 -7.66
C ILE A 131 17.06 -5.57 -7.86
N ARG A 132 16.93 -6.08 -9.09
CA ARG A 132 17.12 -7.51 -9.39
C ARG A 132 18.48 -7.99 -8.92
N ASN A 133 19.55 -7.29 -9.33
CA ASN A 133 20.92 -7.62 -8.97
C ASN A 133 21.14 -7.60 -7.45
N TRP A 134 20.50 -6.67 -6.74
CA TRP A 134 20.58 -6.58 -5.28
C TRP A 134 19.84 -7.75 -4.60
N VAL A 135 18.63 -8.10 -5.06
CA VAL A 135 17.86 -9.25 -4.55
C VAL A 135 18.60 -10.56 -4.81
N GLU A 136 19.19 -10.76 -6.00
CA GLU A 136 20.01 -11.93 -6.33
C GLU A 136 21.23 -12.09 -5.42
N ARG A 137 21.70 -11.00 -4.79
CA ARG A 137 22.79 -10.99 -3.82
C ARG A 137 22.32 -11.05 -2.36
N GLY A 138 21.05 -11.33 -2.11
CA GLY A 138 20.48 -11.48 -0.77
C GLY A 138 19.77 -10.23 -0.23
N GLY A 139 19.60 -9.18 -1.04
CA GLY A 139 18.69 -8.09 -0.73
C GLY A 139 17.24 -8.56 -0.63
N SER A 140 16.41 -7.84 0.13
CA SER A 140 15.00 -8.22 0.36
C SER A 140 14.05 -7.12 -0.07
N MET A 141 13.04 -7.47 -0.87
CA MET A 141 12.02 -6.53 -1.31
C MET A 141 10.62 -6.99 -0.90
N LEU A 142 9.82 -6.06 -0.40
CA LEU A 142 8.37 -6.19 -0.28
C LEU A 142 7.73 -5.35 -1.39
N LEU A 143 7.19 -6.01 -2.41
CA LEU A 143 6.47 -5.38 -3.51
C LEU A 143 4.98 -5.69 -3.37
N VAL A 144 4.15 -4.66 -3.22
CA VAL A 144 2.70 -4.76 -3.09
C VAL A 144 2.04 -4.00 -4.23
N ALA A 145 1.11 -4.65 -4.92
CA ALA A 145 0.36 -4.05 -6.02
C ALA A 145 -1.11 -4.49 -5.96
N ASP A 146 -2.01 -3.52 -5.98
CA ASP A 146 -3.44 -3.72 -6.20
C ASP A 146 -3.72 -4.02 -7.68
N HIS A 147 -5.01 -4.15 -7.99
CA HIS A 147 -5.56 -4.16 -9.34
C HIS A 147 -5.06 -2.98 -10.22
N HIS A 148 -5.49 -2.96 -11.49
CA HIS A 148 -5.14 -1.89 -12.43
C HIS A 148 -5.30 -0.48 -11.82
N PRO A 149 -4.28 0.40 -11.89
CA PRO A 149 -3.12 0.29 -12.78
C PRO A 149 -1.88 -0.36 -12.16
N PHE A 150 -1.89 -0.67 -10.86
CA PHE A 150 -0.68 -0.91 -10.09
C PHE A 150 0.00 -2.23 -10.44
N GLY A 151 -0.78 -3.32 -10.56
CA GLY A 151 -0.23 -4.61 -11.00
C GLY A 151 0.46 -4.54 -12.37
N LEU A 152 -0.08 -3.78 -13.33
CA LEU A 152 0.58 -3.57 -14.62
C LEU A 152 1.83 -2.70 -14.51
N ALA A 153 1.81 -1.67 -13.66
CA ALA A 153 2.95 -0.80 -13.44
C ALA A 153 4.12 -1.52 -12.74
N ALA A 154 3.83 -2.53 -11.93
CA ALA A 154 4.82 -3.37 -11.27
C ALA A 154 5.31 -4.55 -12.13
N ALA A 155 4.57 -4.91 -13.19
CA ALA A 155 4.78 -6.16 -13.94
C ALA A 155 6.20 -6.33 -14.50
N THR A 156 6.82 -5.27 -15.01
CA THR A 156 8.19 -5.36 -15.54
C THR A 156 9.21 -5.68 -14.44
N LEU A 157 9.09 -5.04 -13.27
CA LEU A 157 9.95 -5.34 -12.12
C LEU A 157 9.68 -6.73 -11.56
N SER A 158 8.41 -7.10 -11.36
CA SER A 158 8.06 -8.41 -10.80
C SER A 158 8.52 -9.55 -11.71
N THR A 159 8.41 -9.38 -13.03
CA THR A 159 8.88 -10.38 -14.02
C THR A 159 10.39 -10.54 -13.94
N ALA A 160 11.15 -9.46 -13.76
CA ALA A 160 12.60 -9.52 -13.56
C ALA A 160 12.98 -10.28 -12.26
N LEU A 161 12.07 -10.36 -11.29
CA LEU A 161 12.20 -11.14 -10.06
C LEU A 161 11.56 -12.55 -10.16
N GLY A 162 11.07 -12.94 -11.34
CA GLY A 162 10.46 -14.26 -11.57
C GLY A 162 8.99 -14.38 -11.16
N VAL A 163 8.27 -13.27 -11.00
CA VAL A 163 6.85 -13.22 -10.61
C VAL A 163 6.01 -12.52 -11.66
N GLU A 164 5.00 -13.18 -12.19
CA GLU A 164 4.03 -12.57 -13.11
C GLU A 164 2.95 -11.81 -12.32
N MET A 165 2.77 -10.52 -12.63
CA MET A 165 1.69 -9.69 -12.08
C MET A 165 0.68 -9.32 -13.16
N GLY A 166 -0.60 -9.27 -12.78
CA GLY A 166 -1.70 -8.87 -13.66
C GLY A 166 -2.42 -7.63 -13.13
N GLY A 167 -3.29 -7.04 -13.95
CA GLY A 167 -4.13 -5.87 -13.57
C GLY A 167 -5.53 -6.23 -13.07
N GLY A 168 -5.81 -7.51 -12.85
CA GLY A 168 -7.14 -8.01 -12.46
C GLY A 168 -7.49 -7.73 -11.00
N PHE A 169 -8.75 -7.96 -10.67
CA PHE A 169 -9.24 -8.03 -9.30
C PHE A 169 -9.25 -9.48 -8.83
N THR A 170 -9.04 -9.69 -7.53
CA THR A 170 -9.20 -10.97 -6.86
C THR A 170 -10.43 -10.92 -5.98
N GLU A 171 -11.45 -11.72 -6.32
CA GLU A 171 -12.68 -11.81 -5.54
C GLU A 171 -12.79 -13.16 -4.82
N ALA A 172 -13.37 -13.14 -3.63
CA ALA A 172 -13.70 -14.38 -2.93
C ALA A 172 -14.88 -15.07 -3.63
N ALA A 173 -14.65 -16.27 -4.14
CA ALA A 173 -15.69 -17.08 -4.77
C ALA A 173 -16.73 -17.65 -3.76
N ASN A 174 -16.34 -17.77 -2.48
CA ASN A 174 -17.13 -18.45 -1.45
C ASN A 174 -17.63 -17.48 -0.37
N SER A 175 -18.89 -17.64 0.04
CA SER A 175 -19.51 -16.78 1.07
C SER A 175 -18.87 -16.87 2.45
N GLY A 176 -18.14 -17.95 2.75
CA GLY A 176 -17.49 -18.16 4.05
C GLY A 176 -16.32 -17.21 4.36
N ALA A 177 -15.83 -16.49 3.34
CA ALA A 177 -14.85 -15.43 3.53
C ALA A 177 -15.50 -14.07 3.74
N PHE A 178 -16.78 -13.87 3.45
CA PHE A 178 -17.42 -12.56 3.67
C PHE A 178 -17.60 -12.30 5.16
N ASN A 179 -17.34 -11.06 5.58
CA ASN A 179 -17.81 -10.64 6.89
C ASN A 179 -19.35 -10.65 6.89
N SER A 180 -19.93 -11.32 7.89
CA SER A 180 -21.39 -11.41 8.09
C SER A 180 -22.11 -10.06 8.17
N ARG A 181 -21.41 -8.98 8.51
CA ARG A 181 -21.93 -7.60 8.62
C ARG A 181 -21.68 -6.76 7.37
N ASP A 182 -20.63 -7.05 6.61
CA ASP A 182 -20.24 -6.32 5.41
C ASP A 182 -19.60 -7.25 4.38
N ARG A 183 -20.31 -7.51 3.27
CA ARG A 183 -19.83 -8.41 2.22
C ARG A 183 -18.73 -7.83 1.34
N SER A 184 -18.38 -6.55 1.51
CA SER A 184 -17.18 -5.97 0.88
C SER A 184 -15.90 -6.30 1.64
N GLN A 185 -16.04 -6.79 2.88
CA GLN A 185 -14.93 -7.21 3.74
C GLN A 185 -14.73 -8.72 3.67
N LEU A 186 -13.46 -9.11 3.63
CA LEU A 186 -13.01 -10.49 3.64
C LEU A 186 -12.40 -10.81 5.01
N LEU A 187 -12.95 -11.82 5.65
CA LEU A 187 -12.57 -12.33 6.96
C LEU A 187 -11.76 -13.61 6.80
N PHE A 188 -10.49 -13.56 7.16
CA PHE A 188 -9.61 -14.72 7.27
C PHE A 188 -9.40 -15.03 8.74
N SER A 189 -9.74 -16.24 9.19
CA SER A 189 -9.57 -16.65 10.58
C SER A 189 -9.15 -18.11 10.69
N ARG A 190 -8.67 -18.51 11.86
CA ARG A 190 -8.48 -19.93 12.18
C ARG A 190 -9.82 -20.68 12.26
N GLU A 191 -10.87 -20.02 12.72
CA GLU A 191 -12.21 -20.58 12.89
C GLU A 191 -12.85 -20.98 11.55
N ASN A 192 -12.78 -20.09 10.54
CA ASN A 192 -13.26 -20.40 9.19
C ASN A 192 -12.22 -21.14 8.33
N GLY A 193 -11.08 -21.55 8.90
CA GLY A 193 -10.04 -22.33 8.22
C GLY A 193 -9.29 -21.60 7.11
N LEU A 194 -9.47 -20.27 7.00
CA LEU A 194 -8.83 -19.45 5.96
C LEU A 194 -7.48 -18.86 6.40
N LEU A 195 -7.10 -19.03 7.67
CA LEU A 195 -5.72 -18.86 8.14
C LEU A 195 -5.05 -20.24 8.29
N GLY A 196 -4.02 -20.47 7.48
CA GLY A 196 -3.19 -21.67 7.56
C GLY A 196 -2.26 -21.70 8.77
N ASN A 197 -1.34 -22.66 8.78
CA ASN A 197 -0.31 -22.76 9.82
C ASN A 197 1.03 -22.25 9.27
N HIS A 198 1.45 -21.07 9.70
CA HIS A 198 2.65 -20.39 9.17
C HIS A 198 3.38 -19.62 10.28
N PRO A 199 4.73 -19.51 10.24
CA PRO A 199 5.49 -18.73 11.22
C PRO A 199 5.04 -17.26 11.32
N ILE A 200 4.71 -16.62 10.19
CA ILE A 200 4.17 -15.24 10.16
C ILE A 200 2.89 -15.12 11.01
N LEU A 201 2.02 -16.14 10.98
CA LEU A 201 0.77 -16.13 11.74
C LEU A 201 0.96 -16.57 13.20
N SER A 202 2.07 -17.25 13.49
CA SER A 202 2.37 -17.75 14.82
C SER A 202 3.04 -16.68 15.70
N GLY A 203 3.80 -15.78 15.07
CA GLY A 203 4.61 -14.79 15.78
C GLY A 203 5.80 -15.42 16.50
N ARG A 204 6.57 -14.60 17.22
CA ARG A 204 7.71 -15.07 18.03
C ARG A 204 7.28 -15.64 19.37
N ASN A 205 6.10 -15.25 19.84
CA ASN A 205 5.51 -15.66 21.11
C ASN A 205 3.97 -15.63 21.01
N ALA A 206 3.28 -16.13 22.03
CA ALA A 206 1.82 -16.25 22.03
C ALA A 206 1.07 -14.91 21.91
N ALA A 207 1.68 -13.79 22.34
CA ALA A 207 1.06 -12.47 22.24
C ALA A 207 1.07 -11.91 20.81
N GLU A 208 1.86 -12.48 19.91
CA GLU A 208 1.97 -12.10 18.50
C GLU A 208 1.15 -13.01 17.57
N ASN A 209 0.40 -13.96 18.12
CA ASN A 209 -0.38 -14.89 17.30
C ASN A 209 -1.52 -14.15 16.57
N VAL A 210 -1.56 -14.29 15.25
CA VAL A 210 -2.63 -13.76 14.42
C VAL A 210 -3.76 -14.79 14.35
N ALA A 211 -4.87 -14.50 15.02
CA ALA A 211 -6.07 -15.34 15.00
C ALA A 211 -7.06 -14.95 13.90
N ARG A 212 -7.02 -13.69 13.46
CA ARG A 212 -7.96 -13.09 12.50
C ARG A 212 -7.27 -11.97 11.72
N VAL A 213 -7.51 -11.93 10.41
CA VAL A 213 -7.17 -10.83 9.52
C VAL A 213 -8.43 -10.43 8.76
N GLU A 214 -8.66 -9.14 8.65
CA GLU A 214 -9.79 -8.60 7.91
C GLU A 214 -9.26 -7.65 6.84
N THR A 215 -9.64 -7.90 5.59
CA THR A 215 -9.28 -7.08 4.44
C THR A 215 -10.55 -6.63 3.72
N PHE A 216 -10.40 -5.80 2.70
CA PHE A 216 -11.51 -5.36 1.84
C PHE A 216 -11.06 -5.55 0.40
N THR A 217 -11.86 -6.26 -0.40
CA THR A 217 -11.52 -6.57 -1.80
C THR A 217 -10.11 -7.18 -1.98
N GLY A 218 -9.69 -7.40 -3.23
CA GLY A 218 -8.36 -7.91 -3.61
C GLY A 218 -8.17 -7.81 -5.12
#